data_AF-A0A4R4SJS1-F1
#
_entry.id   AF-A0A4R4SJS1-F1
#
_cell.length_a   1.000
_cell.length_b   1.000
_cell.length_c   1.000
_cell.angle_alpha   90.00
_cell.angle_beta   90.00
_cell.angle_gamma   90.00
#
_symmetry.space_group_name_H-M   'P 1'
#
loop_
_entity.id
_entity.type
_entity.pdbx_description
1 polymer ?
#
loop_
_entity_poly.entity_id
_entity_poly.type
_entity_poly.pdbx_seq_one_letter_code
_entity_poly.pdbx_strand_id
1 'polypeptide(L)'
;MTDFAIPDWWRGLTGARLGVDWLDPADWEPAWQHIEESGAMSPEHLDADDELLRKGKLLVGTGPETVRRWTGQRLAAAWFVDPAEPDVLWCAPGGFYPAWLWVPVEPTAAGVRAALGEPFPAPPAARVELTGFVRGFLGLRHLVMVPDVPREEDVPPWETAASDDFVVADGPSLNRYAKIVKFLDPQPWGSAREEDPYPEEFPGDAAVPRLMDHAPVRDGHRLQRLGRVPSMTWRTVHSRSQLSVEVHTREIVCAAVRYRPSPAAHREVVRRINEVHDERFPEDLPLDVLGVLAGWDFGVEEDLARNLDDPDDPDAVGAGLRCLAALWHGDLRRCLELREWAAHPDRAVRANLAMIAHSYGHRFLLQELALAERDPAELAVLEDLLDRSPGPDAFNAFRDDFGGTALFVDEAGDPVWTWEDE
;
A
#
# COMPACT_ATOMS: atom_id res chain seq x y z
N MET A 1 16.40 -32.17 20.45
CA MET A 1 15.03 -31.72 20.73
C MET A 1 14.92 -31.46 22.22
N THR A 2 14.66 -30.21 22.57
CA THR A 2 14.46 -29.73 23.93
C THR A 2 13.28 -30.46 24.58
N ASP A 3 13.42 -30.74 25.88
CA ASP A 3 12.47 -31.43 26.75
C ASP A 3 11.25 -30.51 27.05
N PHE A 4 10.57 -30.06 26.00
CA PHE A 4 9.41 -29.18 26.09
C PHE A 4 8.16 -30.01 26.34
N ALA A 5 7.48 -29.73 27.46
CA ALA A 5 6.19 -30.33 27.76
C ALA A 5 5.13 -29.77 26.80
N ILE A 6 4.44 -30.67 26.10
CA ILE A 6 3.33 -30.32 25.21
C ILE A 6 2.24 -29.62 26.04
N PRO A 7 1.76 -28.42 25.64
CA PRO A 7 0.74 -27.70 26.38
C PRO A 7 -0.58 -28.49 26.49
N ASP A 8 -1.27 -28.37 27.62
CA ASP A 8 -2.52 -29.11 27.89
C ASP A 8 -3.63 -28.81 26.87
N TRP A 9 -3.66 -27.59 26.33
CA TRP A 9 -4.63 -27.16 25.33
C TRP A 9 -4.45 -27.83 23.97
N TRP A 10 -3.26 -28.36 23.67
CA TRP A 10 -2.89 -28.89 22.34
C TRP A 10 -3.88 -29.93 21.81
N ARG A 11 -4.19 -30.93 22.64
CA ARG A 11 -5.11 -32.02 22.24
C ARG A 11 -6.54 -31.51 22.01
N GLY A 12 -6.96 -30.49 22.74
CA GLY A 12 -8.29 -29.88 22.59
C GLY A 12 -8.42 -29.08 21.30
N LEU A 13 -7.41 -28.28 20.97
CA LEU A 13 -7.42 -27.40 19.79
C LEU A 13 -7.33 -28.20 18.48
N THR A 14 -6.38 -29.13 18.41
CA THR A 14 -6.07 -29.90 17.19
C THR A 14 -7.21 -30.80 16.72
N GLY A 15 -8.13 -31.18 17.60
CA GLY A 15 -9.33 -31.94 17.25
C GLY A 15 -10.34 -31.18 16.38
N ALA A 16 -10.32 -29.84 16.37
CA ALA A 16 -11.26 -29.02 15.60
C ALA A 16 -10.84 -28.79 14.14
N ARG A 17 -9.57 -29.07 13.79
CA ARG A 17 -8.88 -28.81 12.51
C ARG A 17 -8.92 -27.36 12.01
N LEU A 18 -10.08 -26.72 11.84
CA LEU A 18 -10.22 -25.31 11.43
C LEU A 18 -9.48 -24.95 10.12
N GLY A 19 -9.27 -25.93 9.25
CA GLY A 19 -8.45 -25.77 8.03
C GLY A 19 -6.94 -25.73 8.30
N VAL A 20 -6.52 -26.00 9.53
CA VAL A 20 -5.12 -26.12 9.96
C VAL A 20 -4.72 -27.59 10.01
N ASP A 21 -3.62 -27.90 9.36
CA ASP A 21 -2.90 -29.16 9.46
C ASP A 21 -1.89 -29.04 10.61
N TRP A 22 -2.29 -29.51 11.78
CA TRP A 22 -1.47 -29.53 12.99
C TRP A 22 -0.43 -30.65 12.93
N LEU A 23 0.84 -30.31 13.18
CA LEU A 23 1.97 -31.24 13.17
C LEU A 23 1.95 -32.14 14.41
N ASP A 24 2.44 -33.38 14.29
CA ASP A 24 2.71 -34.19 15.48
C ASP A 24 3.78 -33.46 16.32
N PRO A 25 3.67 -33.42 17.66
CA PRO A 25 4.70 -32.83 18.51
C PRO A 25 6.12 -33.38 18.29
N ALA A 26 6.26 -34.59 17.78
CA ALA A 26 7.55 -35.14 17.38
C ALA A 26 8.16 -34.45 16.12
N ASP A 27 7.31 -33.84 15.31
CA ASP A 27 7.63 -33.17 14.05
C ASP A 27 7.62 -31.63 14.18
N TRP A 28 7.61 -31.10 15.41
CA TRP A 28 7.71 -29.65 15.61
C TRP A 28 9.10 -29.15 15.24
N GLU A 29 9.13 -28.14 14.37
CA GLU A 29 10.36 -27.62 13.79
C GLU A 29 10.63 -26.18 14.29
N PRO A 30 11.90 -25.78 14.49
CA PRO A 30 12.19 -24.39 14.85
C PRO A 30 11.72 -23.38 13.80
N ALA A 31 11.12 -22.28 14.23
CA ALA A 31 10.53 -21.27 13.34
C ALA A 31 11.54 -20.65 12.34
N TRP A 32 12.82 -20.56 12.70
CA TRP A 32 13.88 -20.06 11.82
C TRP A 32 14.22 -21.01 10.66
N GLN A 33 13.77 -22.27 10.69
CA GLN A 33 13.88 -23.20 9.56
C GLN A 33 12.75 -23.00 8.54
N HIS A 34 11.69 -22.29 8.93
CA HIS A 34 10.54 -21.94 8.08
C HIS A 34 10.53 -20.45 7.75
N ILE A 35 11.66 -19.96 7.22
CA ILE A 35 11.72 -18.60 6.68
C ILE A 35 11.32 -18.69 5.22
N GLU A 36 10.15 -18.14 4.91
CA GLU A 36 9.74 -17.84 3.56
C GLU A 36 9.91 -16.33 3.35
N GLU A 37 10.62 -15.93 2.30
CA GLU A 37 10.79 -14.51 2.00
C GLU A 37 9.47 -13.89 1.54
N SER A 38 9.11 -12.73 2.08
CA SER A 38 7.92 -11.97 1.70
C SER A 38 8.06 -11.30 0.33
N GLY A 39 9.30 -11.07 -0.12
CA GLY A 39 9.64 -10.24 -1.27
C GLY A 39 9.37 -8.74 -1.07
N ALA A 40 8.88 -8.32 0.10
CA ALA A 40 8.73 -6.92 0.45
C ALA A 40 10.02 -6.37 1.03
N MET A 41 10.32 -5.11 0.71
CA MET A 41 11.32 -4.31 1.41
C MET A 41 10.98 -4.21 2.89
N SER A 42 12.02 -4.24 3.71
CA SER A 42 11.94 -4.11 5.16
C SER A 42 13.12 -3.24 5.62
N PRO A 43 12.91 -2.27 6.51
CA PRO A 43 14.00 -1.54 7.16
C PRO A 43 14.84 -2.48 8.04
N GLU A 44 16.13 -2.21 8.17
CA GLU A 44 17.07 -3.06 8.93
C GLU A 44 16.60 -3.36 10.37
N HIS A 45 15.92 -2.42 11.03
CA HIS A 45 15.44 -2.60 12.39
C HIS A 45 14.29 -3.63 12.49
N LEU A 46 13.43 -3.73 11.47
CA LEU A 46 12.37 -4.73 11.42
C LEU A 46 12.90 -6.13 11.12
N ASP A 47 14.00 -6.24 10.37
CA ASP A 47 14.66 -7.52 10.09
C ASP A 47 15.32 -8.10 11.35
N ALA A 48 15.96 -7.24 12.15
CA ALA A 48 16.50 -7.63 13.44
C ALA A 48 15.40 -8.11 14.41
N ASP A 49 14.26 -7.43 14.42
CA ASP A 49 13.11 -7.83 15.24
C ASP A 49 12.46 -9.13 14.75
N ASP A 50 12.38 -9.37 13.43
CA ASP A 50 11.93 -10.66 12.88
C ASP A 50 12.78 -11.82 13.41
N GLU A 51 14.11 -11.72 13.31
CA GLU A 51 15.02 -12.76 13.79
C GLU A 51 14.86 -13.03 15.30
N LEU A 52 14.81 -11.95 16.10
CA LEU A 52 14.66 -12.03 17.55
C LEU A 52 13.32 -12.65 17.97
N LEU A 53 12.23 -12.24 17.33
CA LEU A 53 10.89 -12.73 17.66
C LEU A 53 10.68 -14.18 17.24
N ARG A 54 11.29 -14.64 16.13
CA ARG A 54 11.25 -16.05 15.71
C ARG A 54 12.04 -16.96 16.63
N LYS A 55 13.12 -16.46 17.23
CA LYS A 55 14.05 -17.27 18.01
C LYS A 55 13.35 -17.98 19.15
N GLY A 56 13.54 -19.31 19.21
CA GLY A 56 12.97 -20.17 20.25
C GLY A 56 11.55 -20.67 19.98
N LYS A 57 10.82 -20.08 19.03
CA LYS A 57 9.48 -20.54 18.64
C LYS A 57 9.56 -21.78 17.76
N LEU A 58 8.52 -22.62 17.86
CA LEU A 58 8.39 -23.87 17.14
C LEU A 58 7.16 -23.79 16.22
N LEU A 59 7.30 -24.16 14.94
CA LEU A 59 6.18 -24.39 14.04
C LEU A 59 5.42 -25.62 14.52
N VAL A 60 4.11 -25.46 14.69
CA VAL A 60 3.21 -26.50 15.19
C VAL A 60 2.07 -26.81 14.23
N GLY A 61 1.85 -25.98 13.19
CA GLY A 61 0.82 -26.25 12.19
C GLY A 61 0.85 -25.27 11.03
N THR A 62 0.20 -25.66 9.94
CA THR A 62 0.07 -24.84 8.71
C THR A 62 -1.36 -24.82 8.20
N GLY A 63 -1.76 -23.77 7.50
CA GLY A 63 -3.10 -23.58 6.98
C GLY A 63 -4.02 -22.76 7.90
N PRO A 64 -5.22 -22.34 7.46
CA PRO A 64 -5.73 -22.50 6.11
C PRO A 64 -4.88 -21.75 5.07
N GLU A 65 -5.03 -22.15 3.81
CA GLU A 65 -4.28 -21.58 2.69
C GLU A 65 -5.12 -20.56 1.93
N THR A 66 -4.46 -19.53 1.42
CA THR A 66 -4.98 -18.67 0.35
C THR A 66 -4.24 -18.97 -0.95
N VAL A 67 -4.90 -18.73 -2.09
CA VAL A 67 -4.26 -18.79 -3.40
C VAL A 67 -4.07 -17.36 -3.89
N ARG A 68 -2.82 -16.98 -4.11
CA ARG A 68 -2.47 -15.68 -4.70
C ARG A 68 -2.94 -15.64 -6.15
N ARG A 69 -3.75 -14.62 -6.47
CA ARG A 69 -4.47 -14.57 -7.74
C ARG A 69 -3.47 -14.56 -8.90
N TRP A 70 -3.81 -15.25 -10.00
CA TRP A 70 -3.03 -15.36 -11.24
C TRP A 70 -1.68 -16.09 -11.16
N THR A 71 -0.99 -16.11 -10.01
CA THR A 71 0.24 -16.89 -9.84
C THR A 71 -0.02 -18.35 -9.48
N GLY A 72 -1.15 -18.64 -8.83
CA GLY A 72 -1.45 -19.96 -8.29
C GLY A 72 -0.61 -20.33 -7.05
N GLN A 73 0.22 -19.40 -6.55
CA GLN A 73 1.00 -19.61 -5.33
C GLN A 73 0.04 -19.85 -4.15
N ARG A 74 0.22 -20.98 -3.48
CA ARG A 74 -0.52 -21.32 -2.26
C ARG A 74 0.26 -20.77 -1.07
N LEU A 75 -0.38 -19.89 -0.32
CA LEU A 75 0.20 -19.21 0.81
C LEU A 75 -0.53 -19.69 2.06
N ALA A 76 0.09 -20.61 2.78
CA ALA A 76 -0.47 -21.18 4.00
C ALA A 76 -0.20 -20.26 5.19
N ALA A 77 -1.19 -20.06 6.07
CA ALA A 77 -0.92 -19.53 7.40
C ALA A 77 0.04 -20.48 8.15
N ALA A 78 0.86 -19.93 9.05
CA ALA A 78 1.78 -20.70 9.88
C ALA A 78 1.51 -20.44 11.36
N TRP A 79 1.55 -21.49 12.16
CA TRP A 79 1.20 -21.46 13.58
C TRP A 79 2.39 -21.86 14.42
N PHE A 80 2.69 -21.07 15.44
CA PHE A 80 3.87 -21.26 16.27
C PHE A 80 3.55 -21.26 17.76
N VAL A 81 4.31 -22.03 18.53
CA VAL A 81 4.33 -21.99 19.99
C VAL A 81 5.68 -21.51 20.46
N ASP A 82 5.68 -20.63 21.46
CA ASP A 82 6.89 -20.30 22.19
C ASP A 82 6.98 -21.17 23.45
N PRO A 83 8.00 -22.03 23.60
CA PRO A 83 8.20 -22.80 24.83
C PRO A 83 8.32 -21.95 26.10
N ALA A 84 8.73 -20.69 25.99
CA ALA A 84 8.80 -19.75 27.11
C ALA A 84 7.42 -19.13 27.45
N GLU A 85 6.49 -19.12 26.49
CA GLU A 85 5.12 -18.60 26.63
C GLU A 85 4.10 -19.64 26.13
N PRO A 86 4.01 -20.82 26.76
CA PRO A 86 3.26 -21.96 26.23
C PRO A 86 1.73 -21.75 26.19
N ASP A 87 1.23 -20.72 26.86
CA ASP A 87 -0.20 -20.36 26.89
C ASP A 87 -0.61 -19.45 25.71
N VAL A 88 0.34 -19.08 24.83
CA VAL A 88 0.11 -18.25 23.66
C VAL A 88 0.41 -19.04 22.39
N LEU A 89 -0.53 -19.00 21.45
CA LEU A 89 -0.32 -19.46 20.08
C LEU A 89 -0.05 -18.25 19.19
N TRP A 90 0.93 -18.34 18.30
CA TRP A 90 1.25 -17.26 17.36
C TRP A 90 0.78 -17.63 15.97
N CYS A 91 0.12 -16.70 15.28
CA CYS A 91 -0.38 -16.89 13.92
C CYS A 91 0.31 -15.93 12.95
N ALA A 92 0.97 -16.49 11.96
CA ALA A 92 1.37 -15.79 10.74
C ALA A 92 0.29 -16.03 9.67
N PRO A 93 -0.45 -15.01 9.20
CA PRO A 93 -1.48 -15.20 8.17
C PRO A 93 -0.95 -15.85 6.88
N GLY A 94 0.33 -15.69 6.58
CA GLY A 94 1.08 -16.50 5.63
C GLY A 94 2.47 -16.84 6.20
N GLY A 95 3.07 -17.96 5.81
CA GLY A 95 4.41 -18.37 6.25
C GLY A 95 5.51 -17.33 5.99
N PHE A 96 5.29 -16.48 5.00
CA PHE A 96 6.16 -15.36 4.63
C PHE A 96 5.99 -14.09 5.48
N TYR A 97 5.03 -14.05 6.41
CA TYR A 97 4.88 -12.90 7.29
C TYR A 97 6.05 -12.85 8.27
N PRO A 98 6.73 -11.70 8.41
CA PRO A 98 7.69 -11.52 9.47
C PRO A 98 7.02 -11.58 10.85
N ALA A 99 7.77 -11.99 11.86
CA ALA A 99 7.30 -12.27 13.22
C ALA A 99 6.80 -11.04 13.97
N TRP A 100 7.25 -9.84 13.60
CA TRP A 100 6.68 -8.59 14.09
C TRP A 100 5.23 -8.37 13.62
N LEU A 101 4.78 -9.04 12.54
CA LEU A 101 3.38 -9.09 12.11
C LEU A 101 2.58 -10.29 12.66
N TRP A 102 3.18 -11.18 13.45
CA TRP A 102 2.44 -12.34 13.95
C TRP A 102 1.41 -11.93 15.00
N VAL A 103 0.21 -12.50 14.86
CA VAL A 103 -0.93 -12.26 15.73
C VAL A 103 -0.81 -13.18 16.95
N PRO A 104 -0.80 -12.66 18.19
CA PRO A 104 -0.93 -13.48 19.37
C PRO A 104 -2.38 -13.99 19.48
N VAL A 105 -2.53 -15.28 19.78
CA VAL A 105 -3.81 -15.99 19.73
C VAL A 105 -3.99 -16.77 21.01
N GLU A 106 -5.15 -16.61 21.63
CA GLU A 106 -5.58 -17.52 22.68
C GLU A 106 -5.75 -18.92 22.07
N PRO A 107 -5.13 -19.98 22.61
CA PRO A 107 -5.07 -21.32 22.00
C PRO A 107 -6.40 -22.09 22.10
N THR A 108 -7.48 -21.47 21.61
CA THR A 108 -8.83 -21.99 21.54
C THR A 108 -9.34 -21.92 20.11
N ALA A 109 -10.35 -22.71 19.78
CA ALA A 109 -10.96 -22.67 18.45
C ALA A 109 -11.60 -21.31 18.14
N ALA A 110 -12.04 -20.56 19.15
CA ALA A 110 -12.56 -19.21 18.97
C ALA A 110 -11.42 -18.21 18.69
N GLY A 111 -10.31 -18.33 19.42
CA GLY A 111 -9.10 -17.51 19.20
C GLY A 111 -8.55 -17.69 17.78
N VAL A 112 -8.41 -18.94 17.32
CA VAL A 112 -7.95 -19.24 15.95
C VAL A 112 -8.83 -18.58 14.89
N ARG A 113 -10.17 -18.68 15.01
CA ARG A 113 -11.09 -18.03 14.06
C ARG A 113 -10.99 -16.50 14.10
N ALA A 114 -10.87 -15.93 15.30
CA ALA A 114 -10.73 -14.49 15.48
C ALA A 114 -9.41 -13.96 14.90
N ALA A 115 -8.32 -14.71 15.03
CA ALA A 115 -7.01 -14.35 14.51
C ALA A 115 -6.93 -14.44 12.99
N LEU A 116 -7.58 -15.43 12.38
CA LEU A 116 -7.68 -15.52 10.92
C LEU A 116 -8.59 -14.43 10.33
N GLY A 117 -9.67 -14.08 11.04
CA GLY A 117 -10.71 -13.19 10.54
C GLY A 117 -11.57 -13.90 9.49
N GLU A 118 -12.76 -14.37 9.87
CA GLU A 118 -13.63 -15.12 8.95
C GLU A 118 -14.45 -14.19 8.03
N PRO A 119 -14.54 -14.47 6.72
CA PRO A 119 -13.87 -15.55 5.98
C PRO A 119 -12.37 -15.28 5.75
N PHE A 120 -11.56 -16.35 5.69
CA PHE A 120 -10.12 -16.28 5.37
C PHE A 120 -9.79 -17.06 4.07
N PRO A 121 -9.10 -16.45 3.08
CA PRO A 121 -8.87 -15.02 2.99
C PRO A 121 -10.20 -14.26 2.93
N ALA A 122 -10.14 -12.97 3.19
CA ALA A 122 -11.33 -12.14 3.12
C ALA A 122 -11.85 -12.14 1.67
N PRO A 123 -13.19 -12.19 1.44
CA PRO A 123 -13.70 -12.17 0.09
C PRO A 123 -13.38 -10.81 -0.57
N PRO A 124 -13.19 -10.79 -1.89
CA PRO A 124 -13.11 -9.55 -2.65
C PRO A 124 -14.32 -8.67 -2.34
N ALA A 125 -14.04 -7.43 -1.96
CA ALA A 125 -15.05 -6.45 -1.59
C ALA A 125 -15.06 -5.33 -2.62
N ALA A 126 -16.25 -4.88 -3.00
CA ALA A 126 -16.41 -3.68 -3.81
C ALA A 126 -15.87 -2.47 -3.04
N ARG A 127 -15.41 -1.44 -3.73
CA ARG A 127 -14.84 -0.22 -3.10
C ARG A 127 -15.75 0.39 -2.05
N VAL A 128 -17.07 0.34 -2.25
CA VAL A 128 -18.07 0.87 -1.30
C VAL A 128 -18.10 0.14 0.05
N GLU A 129 -17.61 -1.10 0.10
CA GLU A 129 -17.52 -1.91 1.32
C GLU A 129 -16.18 -1.72 2.05
N LEU A 130 -15.19 -1.10 1.40
CA LEU A 130 -13.90 -0.74 1.97
C LEU A 130 -14.03 0.61 2.71
N THR A 131 -14.63 0.55 3.90
CA THR A 131 -15.01 1.74 4.68
C THR A 131 -13.83 2.46 5.33
N GLY A 132 -12.70 1.77 5.52
CA GLY A 132 -11.44 2.37 5.96
C GLY A 132 -10.73 3.04 4.79
N PHE A 133 -10.19 4.23 5.04
CA PHE A 133 -9.35 4.95 4.09
C PHE A 133 -8.22 5.67 4.83
N VAL A 134 -6.99 5.46 4.36
CA VAL A 134 -5.83 6.24 4.80
C VAL A 134 -5.01 6.64 3.57
N ARG A 135 -4.38 7.80 3.65
CA ARG A 135 -3.33 8.20 2.71
C ARG A 135 -2.12 8.68 3.51
N GLY A 136 -0.95 8.18 3.17
CA GLY A 136 0.33 8.62 3.74
C GLY A 136 1.30 9.04 2.65
N PHE A 137 2.20 9.96 2.99
CA PHE A 137 3.25 10.47 2.14
C PHE A 137 4.40 9.47 2.12
N LEU A 138 4.91 9.11 0.94
CA LEU A 138 6.06 8.20 0.81
C LEU A 138 7.36 8.94 0.49
N GLY A 139 7.27 10.19 0.05
CA GLY A 139 8.44 10.95 -0.39
C GLY A 139 8.22 11.71 -1.70
N LEU A 140 9.28 12.37 -2.14
CA LEU A 140 9.34 12.96 -3.47
C LEU A 140 9.58 11.88 -4.51
N ARG A 141 9.00 12.04 -5.69
CA ARG A 141 8.98 11.01 -6.75
C ARG A 141 10.35 10.52 -7.19
N HIS A 142 11.38 11.35 -7.12
CA HIS A 142 12.74 10.95 -7.48
C HIS A 142 13.52 10.30 -6.32
N LEU A 143 12.91 10.24 -5.13
CA LEU A 143 13.45 9.66 -3.89
C LEU A 143 12.70 8.41 -3.43
N VAL A 144 11.48 8.17 -3.92
CA VAL A 144 10.78 6.91 -3.65
C VAL A 144 11.41 5.81 -4.51
N MET A 145 12.02 4.84 -3.84
CA MET A 145 12.75 3.74 -4.47
C MET A 145 12.10 2.39 -4.19
N VAL A 146 12.43 1.41 -5.01
CA VAL A 146 12.14 -0.02 -4.84
C VAL A 146 13.37 -0.84 -5.23
N PRO A 147 13.51 -2.10 -4.80
CA PRO A 147 14.59 -2.97 -5.25
C PRO A 147 14.41 -3.22 -6.74
N ASP A 148 15.51 -3.27 -7.49
CA ASP A 148 15.42 -3.65 -8.89
C ASP A 148 15.13 -5.15 -9.00
N VAL A 149 14.14 -5.47 -9.82
CA VAL A 149 13.78 -6.85 -10.13
C VAL A 149 14.05 -7.03 -11.62
N PRO A 150 15.16 -7.68 -12.00
CA PRO A 150 15.54 -7.84 -13.38
C PRO A 150 14.53 -8.72 -14.12
N ARG A 151 14.49 -8.62 -15.45
CA ARG A 151 13.74 -9.56 -16.27
C ARG A 151 14.63 -10.74 -16.59
N GLU A 152 14.21 -11.93 -16.18
CA GLU A 152 14.87 -13.18 -16.52
C GLU A 152 14.04 -13.94 -17.56
N GLU A 153 14.71 -14.47 -18.57
CA GLU A 153 14.06 -15.27 -19.61
C GLU A 153 13.58 -16.59 -19.01
N ASP A 154 12.33 -16.97 -19.31
CA ASP A 154 11.66 -18.19 -18.87
C ASP A 154 11.49 -18.36 -17.34
N VAL A 155 11.83 -17.35 -16.54
CA VAL A 155 11.53 -17.30 -15.10
C VAL A 155 10.26 -16.46 -14.87
N PRO A 156 9.24 -16.98 -14.18
CA PRO A 156 8.08 -16.18 -13.81
C PRO A 156 8.51 -14.98 -12.95
N PRO A 157 7.96 -13.77 -13.18
CA PRO A 157 8.42 -12.57 -12.46
C PRO A 157 8.28 -12.62 -10.93
N TRP A 158 7.41 -13.48 -10.39
CA TRP A 158 7.22 -13.68 -8.94
C TRP A 158 8.18 -14.70 -8.33
N GLU A 159 9.01 -15.35 -9.14
CA GLU A 159 10.10 -16.25 -8.73
C GLU A 159 11.47 -15.59 -8.92
N THR A 160 11.52 -14.44 -9.59
CA THR A 160 12.76 -13.67 -9.76
C THR A 160 13.18 -13.02 -8.45
N ALA A 161 14.46 -13.14 -8.10
CA ALA A 161 15.03 -12.48 -6.95
C ALA A 161 15.20 -10.97 -7.22
N ALA A 162 14.97 -10.14 -6.20
CA ALA A 162 15.39 -8.75 -6.23
C ALA A 162 16.93 -8.67 -6.21
N SER A 163 17.49 -7.66 -6.86
CA SER A 163 18.89 -7.28 -6.65
C SER A 163 19.04 -6.44 -5.38
N ASP A 164 20.29 -6.27 -4.94
CA ASP A 164 20.63 -5.35 -3.85
C ASP A 164 20.58 -3.87 -4.29
N ASP A 165 20.40 -3.61 -5.59
CA ASP A 165 20.32 -2.26 -6.14
C ASP A 165 18.90 -1.70 -6.03
N PHE A 166 18.81 -0.40 -5.79
CA PHE A 166 17.55 0.33 -5.73
C PHE A 166 17.35 1.20 -6.97
N VAL A 167 16.13 1.18 -7.51
CA VAL A 167 15.70 2.03 -8.63
C VAL A 167 14.53 2.91 -8.21
N VAL A 168 14.36 4.04 -8.89
CA VAL A 168 13.21 4.92 -8.68
C VAL A 168 11.93 4.11 -8.94
N ALA A 169 10.93 4.28 -8.07
CA ALA A 169 9.62 3.64 -8.15
C ALA A 169 8.76 4.23 -9.29
N ASP A 170 9.27 4.13 -10.52
CA ASP A 170 8.50 4.34 -11.74
C ASP A 170 7.57 3.14 -11.98
N GLY A 171 6.62 3.26 -12.91
CA GLY A 171 5.61 2.22 -13.07
C GLY A 171 6.14 0.88 -13.57
N PRO A 172 7.18 0.79 -14.43
CA PRO A 172 7.72 -0.51 -14.80
C PRO A 172 8.40 -1.16 -13.61
N SER A 173 9.16 -0.41 -12.81
CA SER A 173 9.91 -0.95 -11.68
C SER A 173 8.99 -1.31 -10.52
N LEU A 174 8.02 -0.45 -10.21
CA LEU A 174 7.00 -0.72 -9.20
C LEU A 174 6.13 -1.93 -9.59
N ASN A 175 5.76 -2.09 -10.86
CA ASN A 175 5.06 -3.29 -11.34
C ASN A 175 5.91 -4.56 -11.23
N ARG A 176 7.23 -4.50 -11.44
CA ARG A 176 8.09 -5.69 -11.28
C ARG A 176 8.25 -6.03 -9.80
N TYR A 177 8.56 -5.05 -8.96
CA TYR A 177 8.64 -5.21 -7.51
C TYR A 177 7.34 -5.79 -6.93
N ALA A 178 6.17 -5.23 -7.25
CA ALA A 178 4.90 -5.71 -6.72
C ALA A 178 4.58 -7.19 -7.07
N LYS A 179 5.19 -7.76 -8.12
CA LYS A 179 5.00 -9.18 -8.45
C LYS A 179 5.75 -10.12 -7.52
N ILE A 180 6.89 -9.71 -6.96
CA ILE A 180 7.62 -10.51 -5.97
C ILE A 180 7.05 -10.35 -4.55
N VAL A 181 6.38 -9.23 -4.28
CA VAL A 181 5.75 -8.96 -2.98
C VAL A 181 4.54 -9.89 -2.75
N LYS A 182 4.67 -10.84 -1.82
CA LYS A 182 3.64 -11.86 -1.51
C LYS A 182 2.41 -11.31 -0.78
N PHE A 183 2.48 -10.08 -0.26
CA PHE A 183 1.32 -9.39 0.28
C PHE A 183 0.36 -8.83 -0.78
N LEU A 184 0.79 -8.74 -2.05
CA LEU A 184 0.02 -8.17 -3.16
C LEU A 184 -0.36 -9.23 -4.18
N ASP A 185 -1.55 -9.12 -4.75
CA ASP A 185 -1.83 -9.75 -6.05
C ASP A 185 -0.97 -9.05 -7.12
N PRO A 186 -0.42 -9.79 -8.09
CA PRO A 186 0.62 -9.28 -9.00
C PRO A 186 0.14 -8.25 -10.02
N GLN A 187 -1.18 -8.04 -10.15
CA GLN A 187 -1.76 -7.24 -11.24
C GLN A 187 -2.22 -5.86 -10.77
N PRO A 188 -1.53 -4.78 -11.21
CA PRO A 188 -2.00 -3.43 -11.00
C PRO A 188 -3.02 -2.97 -12.03
N TRP A 189 -3.91 -2.08 -11.63
CA TRP A 189 -4.73 -1.27 -12.53
C TRP A 189 -4.47 0.24 -12.33
N GLY A 190 -4.81 1.02 -13.34
CA GLY A 190 -4.59 2.47 -13.37
C GLY A 190 -5.79 3.29 -12.87
N SER A 191 -5.59 4.61 -12.68
CA SER A 191 -6.60 5.54 -12.14
C SER A 191 -7.91 5.65 -12.95
N ALA A 192 -7.93 5.16 -14.20
CA ALA A 192 -9.15 5.09 -15.00
C ALA A 192 -10.17 4.08 -14.46
N ARG A 193 -9.75 3.13 -13.63
CA ARG A 193 -10.64 2.15 -13.00
C ARG A 193 -10.78 2.46 -11.51
N GLU A 194 -12.01 2.54 -11.03
CA GLU A 194 -12.29 2.70 -9.59
C GLU A 194 -12.24 1.39 -8.83
N GLU A 195 -12.54 0.30 -9.55
CA GLU A 195 -12.61 -1.06 -9.06
C GLU A 195 -11.56 -1.92 -9.74
N ASP A 196 -11.19 -2.99 -9.05
CA ASP A 196 -10.36 -4.06 -9.59
C ASP A 196 -11.04 -4.65 -10.84
N PRO A 197 -10.45 -4.48 -12.04
CA PRO A 197 -11.05 -4.96 -13.27
C PRO A 197 -10.77 -6.44 -13.55
N TYR A 198 -9.94 -7.09 -12.74
CA TYR A 198 -9.49 -8.45 -12.99
C TYR A 198 -10.51 -9.48 -12.46
N PRO A 199 -10.75 -10.58 -13.20
CA PRO A 199 -11.52 -11.71 -12.68
C PRO A 199 -10.83 -12.35 -11.48
N GLU A 200 -11.63 -12.92 -10.59
CA GLU A 200 -11.16 -13.69 -9.42
C GLU A 200 -10.42 -14.98 -9.83
N GLU A 201 -10.94 -15.65 -10.86
CA GLU A 201 -10.33 -16.85 -11.42
C GLU A 201 -9.79 -16.56 -12.82
N PHE A 202 -8.57 -16.99 -13.10
CA PHE A 202 -7.99 -16.84 -14.44
C PHE A 202 -8.61 -17.88 -15.39
N PRO A 203 -9.19 -17.47 -16.53
CA PRO A 203 -9.83 -18.41 -17.45
C PRO A 203 -8.79 -19.25 -18.21
N GLY A 204 -8.64 -20.52 -17.83
CA GLY A 204 -7.89 -21.55 -18.57
C GLY A 204 -6.89 -22.34 -17.72
N ASP A 205 -6.56 -23.56 -18.15
CA ASP A 205 -5.68 -24.52 -17.43
C ASP A 205 -4.18 -24.16 -17.43
N ALA A 206 -3.78 -23.00 -17.98
CA ALA A 206 -2.37 -22.66 -18.15
C ALA A 206 -2.05 -21.28 -17.57
N ALA A 207 -1.36 -21.29 -16.42
CA ALA A 207 -0.54 -20.18 -15.94
C ALA A 207 0.60 -19.94 -16.93
N VAL A 208 0.34 -19.28 -18.06
CA VAL A 208 1.41 -18.82 -18.96
C VAL A 208 1.88 -17.47 -18.42
N PRO A 209 3.10 -17.35 -17.85
CA PRO A 209 3.57 -16.11 -17.25
C PRO A 209 3.52 -14.91 -18.22
N ARG A 210 3.67 -15.17 -19.53
CA ARG A 210 3.54 -14.16 -20.58
C ARG A 210 2.14 -13.55 -20.69
N LEU A 211 1.06 -14.31 -20.43
CA LEU A 211 -0.31 -13.78 -20.47
C LEU A 211 -0.57 -12.76 -19.33
N MET A 212 0.13 -12.90 -18.21
CA MET A 212 0.00 -12.00 -17.06
C MET A 212 0.54 -10.60 -17.34
N ASP A 213 1.50 -10.45 -18.25
CA ASP A 213 2.03 -9.14 -18.62
C ASP A 213 1.28 -8.51 -19.80
N HIS A 214 0.73 -9.34 -20.69
CA HIS A 214 0.09 -8.86 -21.91
C HIS A 214 -1.42 -8.63 -21.78
N ALA A 215 -2.15 -9.42 -20.99
CA ALA A 215 -3.60 -9.27 -20.86
C ALA A 215 -4.02 -7.92 -20.21
N PRO A 216 -3.43 -7.49 -19.08
CA PRO A 216 -3.71 -6.18 -18.47
C PRO A 216 -3.56 -4.98 -19.40
N VAL A 217 -2.53 -5.05 -20.23
CA VAL A 217 -2.14 -3.99 -21.17
C VAL A 217 -3.14 -3.94 -22.32
N ARG A 218 -3.37 -5.08 -22.97
CA ARG A 218 -4.33 -5.23 -24.08
C ARG A 218 -5.73 -4.78 -23.68
N ASP A 219 -6.16 -5.08 -22.46
CA ASP A 219 -7.54 -4.85 -22.01
C ASP A 219 -7.72 -3.45 -21.37
N GLY A 220 -6.70 -2.59 -21.43
CA GLY A 220 -6.76 -1.22 -20.96
C GLY A 220 -7.02 -1.11 -19.45
N HIS A 221 -6.53 -2.07 -18.67
CA HIS A 221 -6.69 -2.06 -17.21
C HIS A 221 -5.74 -1.09 -16.52
N ARG A 222 -4.61 -0.76 -17.17
CA ARG A 222 -3.58 0.16 -16.66
C ARG A 222 -3.75 1.62 -17.11
N LEU A 223 -4.85 1.93 -17.80
CA LEU A 223 -5.14 3.28 -18.28
C LEU A 223 -5.23 4.29 -17.13
N GLN A 224 -4.70 5.49 -17.37
CA GLN A 224 -4.86 6.64 -16.48
C GLN A 224 -5.99 7.53 -17.01
N ARG A 225 -6.83 8.06 -16.11
CA ARG A 225 -7.92 8.98 -16.51
C ARG A 225 -7.51 10.42 -16.30
N LEU A 226 -7.66 11.23 -17.35
CA LEU A 226 -7.48 12.67 -17.29
C LEU A 226 -8.34 13.30 -16.18
N GLY A 227 -7.73 14.22 -15.43
CA GLY A 227 -8.36 14.88 -14.28
C GLY A 227 -8.43 14.04 -13.00
N ARG A 228 -7.91 12.80 -13.01
CA ARG A 228 -7.65 12.03 -11.79
C ARG A 228 -6.17 12.06 -11.44
N VAL A 229 -5.88 11.86 -10.16
CA VAL A 229 -4.51 11.63 -9.70
C VAL A 229 -3.99 10.36 -10.38
N PRO A 230 -2.87 10.42 -11.13
CA PRO A 230 -2.25 9.23 -11.68
C PRO A 230 -1.92 8.24 -10.58
N SER A 231 -2.33 6.98 -10.77
CA SER A 231 -2.09 5.95 -9.77
C SER A 231 -1.90 4.57 -10.38
N MET A 232 -1.21 3.72 -9.63
CA MET A 232 -1.18 2.27 -9.82
C MET A 232 -1.74 1.63 -8.57
N THR A 233 -2.71 0.74 -8.73
CA THR A 233 -3.45 0.14 -7.61
C THR A 233 -3.38 -1.38 -7.68
N TRP A 234 -3.13 -2.02 -6.54
CA TRP A 234 -3.11 -3.47 -6.36
C TRP A 234 -4.15 -3.90 -5.34
N ARG A 235 -4.55 -5.17 -5.41
CA ARG A 235 -5.22 -5.84 -4.31
C ARG A 235 -4.18 -6.44 -3.36
N THR A 236 -4.40 -6.35 -2.06
CA THR A 236 -3.67 -7.17 -1.10
C THR A 236 -4.26 -8.58 -1.01
N VAL A 237 -3.43 -9.56 -0.63
CA VAL A 237 -3.79 -10.98 -0.73
C VAL A 237 -4.83 -11.43 0.29
N HIS A 238 -4.70 -11.02 1.56
CA HIS A 238 -5.50 -11.57 2.66
C HIS A 238 -6.72 -10.69 2.98
N SER A 239 -6.51 -9.38 3.12
CA SER A 239 -7.57 -8.43 3.45
C SER A 239 -8.35 -7.95 2.23
N ARG A 240 -7.82 -8.18 1.02
CA ARG A 240 -8.36 -7.68 -0.26
C ARG A 240 -8.50 -6.16 -0.27
N SER A 241 -7.60 -5.46 0.42
CA SER A 241 -7.54 -3.99 0.40
C SER A 241 -7.10 -3.50 -0.98
N GLN A 242 -7.49 -2.28 -1.34
CA GLN A 242 -6.94 -1.59 -2.51
C GLN A 242 -5.81 -0.69 -2.04
N LEU A 243 -4.58 -1.01 -2.42
CA LEU A 243 -3.40 -0.19 -2.16
C LEU A 243 -3.00 0.51 -3.45
N SER A 244 -3.05 1.84 -3.45
CA SER A 244 -2.67 2.69 -4.58
C SER A 244 -1.38 3.44 -4.26
N VAL A 245 -0.43 3.45 -5.19
CA VAL A 245 0.64 4.46 -5.23
C VAL A 245 0.16 5.59 -6.14
N GLU A 246 0.05 6.79 -5.59
CA GLU A 246 -0.50 7.99 -6.23
C GLU A 246 0.59 9.06 -6.39
N VAL A 247 0.64 9.72 -7.56
CA VAL A 247 1.56 10.83 -7.82
C VAL A 247 0.79 12.14 -7.90
N HIS A 248 0.95 12.95 -6.87
CA HIS A 248 0.31 14.24 -6.65
C HIS A 248 1.21 15.38 -7.09
N THR A 249 0.65 16.39 -7.77
CA THR A 249 1.39 17.60 -8.20
C THR A 249 2.72 17.29 -8.93
N ARG A 250 2.78 16.16 -9.65
CA ARG A 250 3.95 15.62 -10.38
C ARG A 250 5.15 15.17 -9.55
N GLU A 251 5.24 15.58 -8.28
CA GLU A 251 6.42 15.37 -7.43
C GLU A 251 6.13 14.60 -6.15
N ILE A 252 4.92 14.66 -5.61
CA ILE A 252 4.59 14.09 -4.30
C ILE A 252 4.04 12.70 -4.50
N VAL A 253 4.64 11.70 -3.85
CA VAL A 253 4.15 10.32 -3.90
C VAL A 253 3.44 9.99 -2.62
N CYS A 254 2.24 9.42 -2.73
CA CYS A 254 1.45 8.96 -1.60
C CYS A 254 1.07 7.48 -1.77
N ALA A 255 1.00 6.75 -0.67
CA ALA A 255 0.25 5.50 -0.60
C ALA A 255 -1.16 5.82 -0.14
N ALA A 256 -2.18 5.42 -0.91
CA ALA A 256 -3.57 5.53 -0.55
C ALA A 256 -4.18 4.13 -0.42
N VAL A 257 -4.75 3.80 0.74
CA VAL A 257 -5.27 2.47 1.03
C VAL A 257 -6.76 2.57 1.32
N ARG A 258 -7.57 1.75 0.64
CA ARG A 258 -8.96 1.47 0.99
C ARG A 258 -9.06 0.06 1.51
N TYR A 259 -9.64 -0.11 2.70
CA TYR A 259 -9.61 -1.38 3.39
C TYR A 259 -10.86 -1.60 4.25
N ARG A 260 -11.06 -2.85 4.68
CA ARG A 260 -11.96 -3.17 5.78
C ARG A 260 -11.18 -3.10 7.09
N PRO A 261 -11.66 -2.34 8.10
CA PRO A 261 -11.00 -2.27 9.39
C PRO A 261 -10.71 -3.65 9.99
N SER A 262 -9.47 -3.89 10.40
CA SER A 262 -9.02 -5.18 10.91
C SER A 262 -9.70 -5.58 12.23
N PRO A 263 -9.79 -6.88 12.55
CA PRO A 263 -10.23 -7.36 13.86
C PRO A 263 -9.33 -6.88 15.00
N ALA A 264 -9.86 -6.85 16.22
CA ALA A 264 -9.15 -6.35 17.41
C ALA A 264 -7.77 -6.99 17.62
N ALA A 265 -7.62 -8.30 17.35
CA ALA A 265 -6.36 -9.01 17.50
C ALA A 265 -5.26 -8.48 16.57
N HIS A 266 -5.61 -8.05 15.34
CA HIS A 266 -4.65 -7.45 14.41
C HIS A 266 -4.31 -6.02 14.82
N ARG A 267 -5.27 -5.29 15.40
CA ARG A 267 -5.04 -3.92 15.90
C ARG A 267 -4.01 -3.88 17.01
N GLU A 268 -3.97 -4.91 17.85
CA GLU A 268 -2.94 -5.07 18.86
C GLU A 268 -1.54 -5.13 18.24
N VAL A 269 -1.39 -5.86 17.13
CA VAL A 269 -0.12 -5.97 16.42
C VAL A 269 0.30 -4.62 15.86
N VAL A 270 -0.60 -3.89 15.20
CA VAL A 270 -0.30 -2.54 14.67
C VAL A 270 0.04 -1.56 15.78
N ARG A 271 -0.70 -1.58 16.90
CA ARG A 271 -0.39 -0.72 18.05
C ARG A 271 0.99 -1.01 18.62
N ARG A 272 1.36 -2.28 18.79
CA ARG A 272 2.70 -2.68 19.24
C ARG A 272 3.78 -2.14 18.30
N ILE A 273 3.59 -2.25 16.98
CA ILE A 273 4.54 -1.74 15.99
C ILE A 273 4.71 -0.23 16.12
N ASN A 274 3.60 0.51 16.19
CA ASN A 274 3.61 1.95 16.41
C ASN A 274 4.35 2.33 17.70
N GLU A 275 4.10 1.62 18.81
CA GLU A 275 4.74 1.90 20.09
C GLU A 275 6.25 1.57 20.12
N VAL A 276 6.66 0.47 19.47
CA VAL A 276 8.05 0.00 19.47
C VAL A 276 8.93 0.79 18.52
N HIS A 277 8.39 1.19 17.36
CA HIS A 277 9.15 1.82 16.28
C HIS A 277 8.87 3.30 16.09
N ASP A 278 8.02 3.92 16.94
CA ASP A 278 7.53 5.30 16.80
C ASP A 278 6.81 5.54 15.46
N GLU A 279 6.17 4.49 14.95
CA GLU A 279 5.38 4.51 13.72
C GLU A 279 3.95 5.01 14.00
N ARG A 280 3.25 5.43 12.94
CA ARG A 280 1.93 6.07 13.05
C ARG A 280 0.87 5.47 12.13
N PHE A 281 0.96 4.18 11.86
CA PHE A 281 -0.06 3.50 11.07
C PHE A 281 -1.42 3.52 11.77
N PRO A 282 -2.55 3.64 11.05
CA PRO A 282 -3.86 3.45 11.65
C PRO A 282 -3.95 2.08 12.31
N GLU A 283 -4.37 2.00 13.59
CA GLU A 283 -4.39 0.72 14.30
C GLU A 283 -5.27 -0.34 13.61
N ASP A 284 -6.29 0.06 12.86
CA ASP A 284 -7.16 -0.84 12.13
C ASP A 284 -6.68 -1.20 10.72
N LEU A 285 -5.46 -0.81 10.34
CA LEU A 285 -4.85 -1.15 9.06
C LEU A 285 -4.62 -2.67 8.96
N PRO A 286 -4.88 -3.30 7.80
CA PRO A 286 -4.60 -4.71 7.61
C PRO A 286 -3.11 -5.05 7.60
N LEU A 287 -2.76 -6.21 8.15
CA LEU A 287 -1.37 -6.63 8.28
C LEU A 287 -0.68 -6.91 6.94
N ASP A 288 -1.42 -7.35 5.91
CA ASP A 288 -0.86 -7.43 4.55
C ASP A 288 -0.57 -6.07 3.94
N VAL A 289 -1.40 -5.05 4.20
CA VAL A 289 -1.10 -3.67 3.81
C VAL A 289 0.15 -3.18 4.52
N LEU A 290 0.23 -3.39 5.84
CA LEU A 290 1.39 -2.98 6.64
C LEU A 290 2.68 -3.66 6.16
N GLY A 291 2.63 -4.96 5.84
CA GLY A 291 3.76 -5.69 5.28
C GLY A 291 4.26 -5.14 3.94
N VAL A 292 3.39 -4.50 3.14
CA VAL A 292 3.80 -3.79 1.92
C VAL A 292 4.42 -2.43 2.25
N LEU A 293 3.78 -1.68 3.15
CA LEU A 293 4.15 -0.30 3.45
C LEU A 293 5.39 -0.16 4.32
N ALA A 294 5.73 -1.18 5.10
CA ALA A 294 6.86 -1.15 6.05
C ALA A 294 8.21 -0.81 5.38
N GLY A 295 8.36 -1.08 4.08
CA GLY A 295 9.56 -0.73 3.33
C GLY A 295 9.71 0.75 2.96
N TRP A 296 8.76 1.61 3.33
CA TRP A 296 8.80 3.05 3.09
C TRP A 296 8.52 3.84 4.36
N ASP A 297 9.07 5.05 4.44
CA ASP A 297 8.70 6.01 5.47
C ASP A 297 7.27 6.51 5.22
N PHE A 298 6.30 6.01 5.99
CA PHE A 298 4.89 6.35 5.83
C PHE A 298 4.54 7.63 6.62
N GLY A 299 4.74 8.78 6.00
CA GLY A 299 4.46 10.09 6.61
C GLY A 299 2.97 10.36 6.79
N VAL A 300 2.56 10.67 8.02
CA VAL A 300 1.16 11.02 8.35
C VAL A 300 0.94 12.53 8.42
N GLU A 301 -0.34 12.94 8.46
CA GLU A 301 -0.77 14.35 8.54
C GLU A 301 -0.05 15.12 9.66
N GLU A 302 0.05 14.53 10.86
CA GLU A 302 0.63 15.20 12.03
C GLU A 302 2.13 15.53 11.83
N ASP A 303 2.89 14.62 11.22
CA ASP A 303 4.33 14.85 11.00
C ASP A 303 4.56 15.93 9.94
N LEU A 304 3.74 15.94 8.90
CA LEU A 304 3.81 16.92 7.82
C LEU A 304 3.32 18.30 8.27
N ALA A 305 2.35 18.35 9.18
CA ALA A 305 1.84 19.58 9.77
C ALA A 305 2.89 20.33 10.60
N ARG A 306 3.93 19.64 11.11
CA ARG A 306 5.05 20.31 11.81
C ARG A 306 5.80 21.30 10.93
N ASN A 307 5.76 21.13 9.60
CA ASN A 307 6.33 22.11 8.68
C ASN A 307 5.58 23.45 8.68
N LEU A 308 4.39 23.49 9.30
CA LEU A 308 3.58 24.71 9.46
C LEU A 308 3.80 25.40 10.81
N ASP A 309 4.59 24.80 11.73
CA ASP A 309 4.79 25.33 13.09
C ASP A 309 5.63 26.62 13.11
N ASP A 310 6.48 26.82 12.09
CA ASP A 310 7.23 28.06 11.88
C ASP A 310 6.69 28.80 10.64
N PRO A 311 5.66 29.66 10.80
CA PRO A 311 5.06 30.38 9.68
C PRO A 311 6.02 31.41 9.05
N ASP A 312 7.14 31.73 9.70
CA ASP A 312 8.14 32.66 9.16
C ASP A 312 9.12 31.96 8.18
N ASP A 313 9.07 30.63 8.06
CA ASP A 313 9.80 29.85 7.04
C ASP A 313 8.87 29.52 5.84
N PRO A 314 8.86 30.35 4.78
CA PRO A 314 7.96 30.15 3.65
C PRO A 314 8.25 28.88 2.84
N ASP A 315 9.48 28.36 2.87
CA ASP A 315 9.86 27.15 2.14
C ASP A 315 9.33 25.92 2.87
N ALA A 316 9.49 25.85 4.19
CA ALA A 316 8.92 24.80 5.03
C ALA A 316 7.39 24.79 4.94
N VAL A 317 6.75 25.96 5.09
CA VAL A 317 5.30 26.10 4.96
C VAL A 317 4.82 25.65 3.58
N GLY A 318 5.50 26.11 2.51
CA GLY A 318 5.15 25.73 1.13
C GLY A 318 5.24 24.22 0.89
N ALA A 319 6.26 23.55 1.42
CA ALA A 319 6.42 22.10 1.35
C ALA A 319 5.31 21.38 2.14
N GLY A 320 5.07 21.81 3.38
CA GLY A 320 4.02 21.28 4.25
C GLY A 320 2.64 21.35 3.60
N LEU A 321 2.26 22.52 3.06
CA LEU A 321 0.97 22.71 2.39
C LEU A 321 0.79 21.80 1.17
N ARG A 322 1.83 21.60 0.36
CA ARG A 322 1.74 20.68 -0.80
C ARG A 322 1.54 19.24 -0.37
N CYS A 323 2.28 18.78 0.64
CA CYS A 323 2.16 17.42 1.17
C CYS A 323 0.78 17.19 1.81
N LEU A 324 0.31 18.14 2.62
CA LEU A 324 -1.01 18.06 3.26
C LEU A 324 -2.14 18.11 2.21
N ALA A 325 -2.04 18.96 1.19
CA ALA A 325 -3.02 18.97 0.11
C ALA A 325 -3.09 17.63 -0.65
N ALA A 326 -1.96 16.95 -0.83
CA ALA A 326 -1.93 15.60 -1.38
C ALA A 326 -2.60 14.57 -0.45
N LEU A 327 -2.33 14.63 0.85
CA LEU A 327 -2.99 13.75 1.83
C LEU A 327 -4.51 13.97 1.85
N TRP A 328 -4.95 15.22 1.82
CA TRP A 328 -6.35 15.63 1.89
C TRP A 328 -7.11 15.51 0.57
N HIS A 329 -6.45 15.17 -0.54
CA HIS A 329 -7.11 15.09 -1.84
C HIS A 329 -8.34 14.18 -1.84
N GLY A 330 -9.51 14.76 -2.16
CA GLY A 330 -10.80 14.06 -2.14
C GLY A 330 -11.59 14.22 -0.84
N ASP A 331 -11.01 14.82 0.21
CA ASP A 331 -11.72 15.29 1.40
C ASP A 331 -11.89 16.82 1.33
N LEU A 332 -13.05 17.25 0.83
CA LEU A 332 -13.35 18.67 0.70
C LEU A 332 -13.30 19.41 2.04
N ARG A 333 -13.61 18.77 3.17
CA ARG A 333 -13.60 19.44 4.48
C ARG A 333 -12.18 19.78 4.89
N ARG A 334 -11.26 18.83 4.72
CA ARG A 334 -9.83 19.06 4.97
C ARG A 334 -9.22 20.05 3.99
N CYS A 335 -9.59 19.98 2.71
CA CYS A 335 -9.17 20.98 1.72
C CYS A 335 -9.60 22.42 2.07
N LEU A 336 -10.66 22.63 2.85
CA LEU A 336 -11.06 23.97 3.30
C LEU A 336 -10.10 24.55 4.35
N GLU A 337 -9.33 23.73 5.08
CA GLU A 337 -8.34 24.19 6.04
C GLU A 337 -7.19 24.95 5.35
N LEU A 338 -6.89 24.64 4.09
CA LEU A 338 -5.92 25.36 3.25
C LEU A 338 -6.25 26.86 3.11
N ARG A 339 -7.52 27.24 3.29
CA ARG A 339 -7.96 28.64 3.23
C ARG A 339 -7.29 29.52 4.29
N GLU A 340 -6.93 28.96 5.44
CA GLU A 340 -6.32 29.72 6.54
C GLU A 340 -4.99 30.38 6.10
N TRP A 341 -4.33 29.80 5.10
CA TRP A 341 -3.07 30.28 4.54
C TRP A 341 -3.24 31.30 3.41
N ALA A 342 -4.47 31.61 2.99
CA ALA A 342 -4.73 32.57 1.90
C ALA A 342 -4.33 34.01 2.27
N ALA A 343 -4.35 34.35 3.56
CA ALA A 343 -3.98 35.67 4.07
C ALA A 343 -2.51 35.77 4.53
N HIS A 344 -1.70 34.74 4.28
CA HIS A 344 -0.31 34.70 4.73
C HIS A 344 0.48 35.92 4.23
N PRO A 345 1.31 36.59 5.05
CA PRO A 345 2.04 37.80 4.64
C PRO A 345 3.06 37.52 3.52
N ASP A 346 3.71 36.36 3.56
CA ASP A 346 4.69 35.95 2.56
C ASP A 346 4.00 35.59 1.23
N ARG A 347 4.49 36.18 0.12
CA ARG A 347 3.97 35.96 -1.23
C ARG A 347 4.24 34.54 -1.74
N ALA A 348 5.37 33.93 -1.41
CA ALA A 348 5.71 32.59 -1.86
C ALA A 348 4.73 31.55 -1.30
N VAL A 349 4.27 31.71 -0.05
CA VAL A 349 3.24 30.85 0.55
C VAL A 349 1.91 30.98 -0.20
N ARG A 350 1.45 32.21 -0.48
CA ARG A 350 0.22 32.42 -1.25
C ARG A 350 0.32 31.88 -2.67
N ALA A 351 1.48 32.02 -3.32
CA ALA A 351 1.73 31.46 -4.64
C ALA A 351 1.70 29.92 -4.65
N ASN A 352 2.29 29.26 -3.63
CA ASN A 352 2.18 27.81 -3.45
C ASN A 352 0.71 27.38 -3.30
N LEU A 353 -0.07 28.11 -2.50
CA LEU A 353 -1.49 27.83 -2.31
C LEU A 353 -2.30 27.99 -3.60
N ALA A 354 -1.99 29.00 -4.43
CA ALA A 354 -2.58 29.16 -5.75
C ALA A 354 -2.26 27.97 -6.67
N MET A 355 -1.01 27.51 -6.67
CA MET A 355 -0.60 26.34 -7.45
C MET A 355 -1.31 25.06 -6.99
N ILE A 356 -1.40 24.82 -5.68
CA ILE A 356 -2.17 23.70 -5.10
C ILE A 356 -3.63 23.78 -5.56
N ALA A 357 -4.25 24.96 -5.40
CA ALA A 357 -5.64 25.17 -5.75
C ALA A 357 -5.90 24.94 -7.24
N HIS A 358 -4.98 25.39 -8.10
CA HIS A 358 -5.03 25.12 -9.53
C HIS A 358 -4.87 23.62 -9.82
N SER A 359 -3.82 22.97 -9.31
CA SER A 359 -3.53 21.54 -9.56
C SER A 359 -4.67 20.61 -9.16
N TYR A 360 -5.40 20.91 -8.08
CA TYR A 360 -6.54 20.10 -7.62
C TYR A 360 -7.91 20.64 -8.06
N GLY A 361 -7.95 21.66 -8.93
CA GLY A 361 -9.20 22.25 -9.43
C GLY A 361 -10.06 22.90 -8.34
N HIS A 362 -9.46 23.36 -7.24
CA HIS A 362 -10.11 24.08 -6.15
C HIS A 362 -10.41 25.53 -6.56
N ARG A 363 -11.29 25.71 -7.56
CA ARG A 363 -11.65 27.05 -8.10
C ARG A 363 -12.14 28.02 -7.03
N PHE A 364 -12.84 27.53 -6.00
CA PHE A 364 -13.29 28.36 -4.88
C PHE A 364 -12.11 29.03 -4.16
N LEU A 365 -11.00 28.30 -3.96
CA LEU A 365 -9.82 28.80 -3.26
C LEU A 365 -9.04 29.80 -4.13
N LEU A 366 -8.93 29.54 -5.43
CA LEU A 366 -8.37 30.50 -6.39
C LEU A 366 -9.17 31.82 -6.41
N GLN A 367 -10.51 31.75 -6.38
CA GLN A 367 -11.36 32.93 -6.32
C GLN A 367 -11.16 33.71 -5.01
N GLU A 368 -11.07 33.03 -3.88
CA GLU A 368 -10.81 33.67 -2.59
C GLU A 368 -9.42 34.35 -2.55
N LEU A 369 -8.40 33.69 -3.11
CA LEU A 369 -7.06 34.29 -3.26
C LEU A 369 -7.11 35.54 -4.14
N ALA A 370 -7.78 35.49 -5.30
CA ALA A 370 -7.90 36.63 -6.20
C ALA A 370 -8.63 37.81 -5.54
N LEU A 371 -9.67 37.56 -4.75
CA LEU A 371 -10.40 38.61 -4.03
C LEU A 371 -9.57 39.27 -2.92
N ALA A 372 -8.61 38.55 -2.34
CA ALA A 372 -7.78 39.04 -1.25
C ALA A 372 -6.45 39.67 -1.71
N GLU A 373 -5.98 39.34 -2.92
CA GLU A 373 -4.68 39.77 -3.43
C GLU A 373 -4.67 41.28 -3.75
N ARG A 374 -3.61 41.95 -3.30
CA ARG A 374 -3.42 43.39 -3.42
C ARG A 374 -2.32 43.74 -4.42
N ASP A 375 -1.44 42.80 -4.72
CA ASP A 375 -0.43 42.94 -5.76
C ASP A 375 -1.08 42.74 -7.14
N PRO A 376 -1.11 43.77 -8.02
CA PRO A 376 -1.71 43.65 -9.35
C PRO A 376 -1.07 42.57 -10.24
N ALA A 377 0.22 42.27 -10.05
CA ALA A 377 0.90 41.24 -10.82
C ALA A 377 0.44 39.84 -10.41
N GLU A 378 0.31 39.59 -9.11
CA GLU A 378 -0.19 38.31 -8.59
C GLU A 378 -1.67 38.12 -8.90
N LEU A 379 -2.47 39.19 -8.81
CA LEU A 379 -3.87 39.15 -9.22
C LEU A 379 -4.02 38.74 -10.68
N ALA A 380 -3.20 39.30 -11.58
CA ALA A 380 -3.23 38.92 -12.99
C ALA A 380 -2.86 37.43 -13.20
N VAL A 381 -1.94 36.88 -12.40
CA VAL A 381 -1.62 35.44 -12.43
C VAL A 381 -2.80 34.60 -11.95
N LEU A 382 -3.47 35.00 -10.86
CA LEU A 382 -4.64 34.30 -10.34
C LEU A 382 -5.82 34.35 -11.31
N GLU A 383 -6.05 35.48 -11.98
CA GLU A 383 -7.06 35.63 -13.03
C GLU A 383 -6.76 34.72 -14.22
N ASP A 384 -5.50 34.66 -14.68
CA ASP A 384 -5.08 33.73 -15.73
C ASP A 384 -5.30 32.25 -15.34
N LEU A 385 -4.98 31.88 -14.09
CA LEU A 385 -5.25 30.54 -13.54
C LEU A 385 -6.73 30.24 -13.31
N LEU A 386 -7.61 31.25 -13.24
CA LEU A 386 -9.06 31.09 -13.14
C LEU A 386 -9.70 30.96 -14.53
N ASP A 387 -9.22 31.73 -15.50
CA ASP A 387 -9.66 31.69 -16.88
C ASP A 387 -9.23 30.38 -17.55
N ARG A 388 -8.08 29.85 -17.16
CA ARG A 388 -7.63 28.51 -17.54
C ARG A 388 -8.13 27.52 -16.50
N SER A 389 -9.05 26.64 -16.88
CA SER A 389 -9.17 25.39 -16.10
C SER A 389 -7.78 24.74 -16.04
N PRO A 390 -7.38 24.15 -14.91
CA PRO A 390 -6.23 23.25 -14.95
C PRO A 390 -6.51 22.27 -16.09
N GLY A 391 -5.67 22.32 -17.11
CA GLY A 391 -5.69 21.26 -18.11
C GLY A 391 -5.58 19.95 -17.34
N PRO A 392 -6.31 18.89 -17.71
CA PRO A 392 -6.11 17.62 -17.05
C PRO A 392 -4.62 17.32 -17.12
N ASP A 393 -3.97 17.15 -15.95
CA ASP A 393 -2.52 17.02 -15.90
C ASP A 393 -2.12 15.70 -16.58
N ALA A 394 -1.92 15.76 -17.89
CA ALA A 394 -1.57 14.64 -18.77
C ALA A 394 -0.08 14.35 -18.66
N PHE A 395 0.41 14.24 -17.43
CA PHE A 395 1.77 13.92 -17.15
C PHE A 395 1.92 12.41 -16.93
N ASN A 396 2.91 11.80 -17.59
CA ASN A 396 3.22 10.38 -17.40
C ASN A 396 3.98 10.25 -16.07
N ALA A 397 3.20 10.28 -14.99
CA ALA A 397 3.68 10.20 -13.62
C ALA A 397 4.53 8.96 -13.34
N PHE A 398 4.37 7.91 -14.12
CA PHE A 398 5.08 6.67 -13.90
C PHE A 398 6.13 6.36 -14.98
N ARG A 399 6.39 7.31 -15.91
CA ARG A 399 7.36 7.17 -17.03
C ARG A 399 7.16 5.88 -17.84
N ASP A 400 5.97 5.29 -17.79
CA ASP A 400 5.72 3.99 -18.40
C ASP A 400 5.64 4.06 -19.91
N ASP A 401 6.16 3.01 -20.53
CA ASP A 401 5.53 2.35 -21.68
C ASP A 401 5.04 1.00 -21.15
N PHE A 402 3.76 0.91 -20.78
CA PHE A 402 3.15 -0.35 -20.32
C PHE A 402 2.93 -1.31 -21.50
N GLY A 403 3.98 -1.69 -22.22
CA GLY A 403 3.90 -2.70 -23.28
C GLY A 403 3.22 -2.25 -24.57
N GLY A 404 3.34 -0.97 -24.92
CA GLY A 404 2.79 -0.41 -26.15
C GLY A 404 1.28 -0.25 -26.07
N THR A 405 0.76 0.45 -25.06
CA THR A 405 -0.65 0.86 -25.05
C THR A 405 -0.75 2.24 -24.45
N ALA A 406 -1.63 3.04 -25.03
CA ALA A 406 -1.96 4.40 -24.65
C ALA A 406 -1.95 4.63 -23.13
N LEU A 407 -1.20 5.62 -22.68
CA LEU A 407 -0.94 5.93 -21.27
C LEU A 407 -1.96 6.93 -20.72
N PHE A 408 -2.62 7.64 -21.63
CA PHE A 408 -3.58 8.67 -21.34
C PHE A 408 -4.89 8.33 -22.04
N VAL A 409 -5.95 8.94 -21.56
CA VAL A 409 -7.20 9.03 -22.31
C VAL A 409 -7.36 10.46 -22.81
N ASP A 410 -8.11 10.71 -23.87
CA ASP A 410 -8.53 12.06 -24.26
C ASP A 410 -9.66 12.58 -23.35
N GLU A 411 -10.24 13.74 -23.68
CA GLU A 411 -11.39 14.29 -22.96
C GLU A 411 -12.63 13.36 -22.98
N ALA A 412 -12.75 12.49 -23.99
CA ALA A 412 -13.84 11.52 -24.12
C ALA A 412 -13.59 10.22 -23.32
N GLY A 413 -12.37 10.01 -22.84
CA GLY A 413 -11.98 8.78 -22.14
C GLY A 413 -11.39 7.72 -23.07
N ASP A 414 -11.11 8.05 -24.32
CA ASP A 414 -10.52 7.14 -25.31
C ASP A 414 -8.99 7.12 -25.21
N PRO A 415 -8.32 5.96 -25.32
CA PRO A 415 -6.87 5.88 -25.10
C PRO A 415 -6.05 6.63 -26.17
N VAL A 416 -5.08 7.44 -25.76
CA VAL A 416 -4.11 8.16 -26.62
C VAL A 416 -2.65 7.86 -26.26
N TRP A 417 -1.78 7.82 -27.29
CA TRP A 417 -0.38 7.39 -27.19
C TRP A 417 0.58 8.50 -26.72
N THR A 418 0.41 9.69 -27.28
CA THR A 418 1.07 10.93 -26.87
C THR A 418 0.08 12.08 -27.07
N TRP A 419 0.20 13.17 -26.30
CA TRP A 419 -0.67 14.34 -26.48
C TRP A 419 -0.29 15.17 -27.72
N GLU A 420 0.84 14.86 -28.37
CA GLU A 420 1.30 15.57 -29.59
C GLU A 420 0.53 15.15 -30.86
N ASP A 421 -0.37 14.16 -30.77
CA ASP A 421 -1.16 13.62 -31.89
C ASP A 421 -2.60 14.19 -32.00
N GLU A 422 -2.93 15.30 -31.31
CA GLU A 422 -4.19 16.07 -31.48
C GLU A 422 -4.06 17.29 -32.41
#